data_AF-A0A7C2D002-F1
#
_entry.id   AF-A0A7C2D002-F1
#
_cell.length_a   1.000
_cell.length_b   1.000
_cell.length_c   1.000
_cell.angle_alpha   90.00
_cell.angle_beta   90.00
_cell.angle_gamma   90.00
#
_symmetry.space_group_name_H-M   'P 1'
#
loop_
_entity.id
_entity.type
_entity.pdbx_description
1 polymer ?
#
loop_
_entity_poly.entity_id
_entity_poly.type
_entity_poly.pdbx_seq_one_letter_code
_entity_poly.pdbx_strand_id
1 'polypeptide(L)'
;MAESDKLVVIDCQLAGISGDMFLGALIDLGANVSKLIAAIKALEKREYGYKNIKIDVQQVMRRGFKATKIDVTADGTNRKNGDELIAIVEETAREIGLSVKAQQFASNVIHTLVNAEAELHGSSLSNAHLHEVSLVDTAAEIIGAAVAIDDLELFNAKVYATPVSVGGGLFQFSHGTVS
;
A
#
# COMPACT_ATOMS: atom_id res chain seq x y z
N MET A 1 19.00 15.90 13.06
CA MET A 1 18.13 14.78 13.50
C MET A 1 19.03 13.57 13.64
N ALA A 2 19.06 12.92 14.79
CA ALA A 2 19.90 11.73 14.98
C ALA A 2 19.38 10.60 14.09
N GLU A 3 20.26 9.99 13.29
CA GLU A 3 19.94 8.73 12.61
C GLU A 3 19.55 7.68 13.68
N SER A 4 18.52 6.87 13.40
CA SER A 4 18.20 5.74 14.26
C SER A 4 19.26 4.65 14.08
N ASP A 5 19.64 3.98 15.16
CA ASP A 5 20.47 2.75 15.10
C ASP A 5 19.70 1.55 14.49
N LYS A 6 18.43 1.73 14.12
CA LYS A 6 17.60 0.70 13.48
C LYS A 6 17.96 0.54 12.00
N LEU A 7 18.07 -0.71 11.57
CA LEU A 7 18.25 -1.13 10.19
C LEU A 7 17.05 -1.99 9.78
N VAL A 8 16.42 -1.67 8.64
CA VAL A 8 15.36 -2.47 8.02
C VAL A 8 15.90 -3.06 6.73
N VAL A 9 15.76 -4.36 6.56
CA VAL A 9 16.10 -5.06 5.32
C VAL A 9 14.84 -5.69 4.77
N ILE A 10 14.49 -5.34 3.52
CA ILE A 10 13.38 -5.92 2.78
C ILE A 10 13.95 -6.91 1.76
N ASP A 11 13.74 -8.20 1.98
CA ASP A 11 14.15 -9.24 1.04
C ASP A 11 13.07 -9.46 -0.03
N CYS A 12 13.30 -8.85 -1.20
CA CYS A 12 12.42 -8.91 -2.37
C CYS A 12 12.90 -9.93 -3.43
N GLN A 13 14.01 -10.63 -3.20
CA GLN A 13 14.74 -11.32 -4.27
C GLN A 13 14.05 -12.60 -4.79
N LEU A 14 13.16 -13.19 -3.99
CA LEU A 14 12.51 -14.47 -4.31
C LEU A 14 11.18 -14.31 -5.04
N ALA A 15 10.35 -13.33 -4.65
CA ALA A 15 8.98 -13.21 -5.16
C ALA A 15 8.50 -11.75 -5.30
N GLY A 16 9.40 -10.77 -5.13
CA GLY A 16 9.00 -9.37 -5.00
C GLY A 16 8.31 -9.09 -3.66
N ILE A 17 7.61 -7.96 -3.60
CA ILE A 17 6.81 -7.56 -2.44
C ILE A 17 5.62 -6.70 -2.89
N SER A 18 4.40 -7.18 -2.69
CA SER A 18 3.17 -6.39 -2.86
C SER A 18 2.82 -5.63 -1.58
N GLY A 19 1.87 -4.69 -1.64
CA GLY A 19 1.51 -3.86 -0.49
C GLY A 19 0.94 -4.68 0.68
N ASP A 20 0.07 -5.66 0.40
CA ASP A 20 -0.44 -6.62 1.40
C ASP A 20 0.68 -7.46 2.04
N MET A 21 1.68 -7.91 1.27
CA MET A 21 2.84 -8.63 1.79
C MET A 21 3.68 -7.74 2.70
N PHE A 22 3.90 -6.49 2.30
CA PHE A 22 4.65 -5.54 3.10
C PHE A 22 3.92 -5.20 4.40
N LEU A 23 2.60 -5.01 4.35
CA LEU A 23 1.77 -4.83 5.53
C LEU A 23 1.79 -6.04 6.46
N GLY A 24 1.65 -7.24 5.92
CA GLY A 24 1.74 -8.48 6.69
C GLY A 24 3.09 -8.60 7.41
N ALA A 25 4.18 -8.28 6.72
CA ALA A 25 5.52 -8.28 7.31
C ALA A 25 5.67 -7.25 8.43
N LEU A 26 5.12 -6.04 8.28
CA LEU A 26 5.14 -5.01 9.33
C LEU A 26 4.31 -5.41 10.55
N ILE A 27 3.18 -6.10 10.34
CA ILE A 27 2.37 -6.68 11.42
C ILE A 27 3.19 -7.75 12.17
N ASP A 28 3.83 -8.67 11.44
CA ASP A 28 4.69 -9.70 12.04
C ASP A 28 5.93 -9.10 12.75
N LEU A 29 6.39 -7.92 12.32
CA LEU A 29 7.46 -7.15 12.99
C LEU A 29 6.98 -6.48 14.31
N GLY A 30 5.68 -6.44 14.55
CA GLY A 30 5.07 -5.95 15.80
C GLY A 30 4.23 -4.69 15.67
N ALA A 31 3.89 -4.24 14.45
CA ALA A 31 2.99 -3.10 14.27
C ALA A 31 1.61 -3.38 14.89
N ASN A 32 1.02 -2.35 15.48
CA ASN A 32 -0.28 -2.46 16.13
C ASN A 32 -1.41 -2.67 15.12
N VAL A 33 -1.88 -3.91 14.99
CA VAL A 33 -2.96 -4.31 14.08
C VAL A 33 -4.24 -3.50 14.32
N SER A 34 -4.59 -3.20 15.57
CA SER A 34 -5.80 -2.43 15.88
C SER A 34 -5.71 -0.99 15.37
N LYS A 35 -4.55 -0.34 15.49
CA LYS A 35 -4.33 1.00 14.92
C LYS A 35 -4.39 0.97 13.40
N LEU A 36 -3.76 -0.03 12.77
CA LEU A 36 -3.79 -0.22 11.33
C LEU A 36 -5.23 -0.42 10.81
N ILE A 37 -6.01 -1.29 11.46
CA ILE A 37 -7.41 -1.54 11.10
C ILE A 37 -8.23 -0.24 11.24
N ALA A 38 -8.06 0.50 12.33
CA ALA A 38 -8.76 1.77 12.54
C ALA A 38 -8.42 2.81 11.46
N ALA A 39 -7.15 2.88 11.07
CA ALA A 39 -6.68 3.77 10.01
C ALA A 39 -7.26 3.40 8.64
N ILE A 40 -7.22 2.12 8.25
CA ILE A 40 -7.83 1.67 6.99
C ILE A 40 -9.35 1.92 7.01
N LYS A 41 -10.00 1.73 8.16
CA LYS A 41 -11.42 2.03 8.31
C LYS A 41 -11.78 3.50 8.13
N ALA A 42 -10.85 4.43 8.31
CA ALA A 42 -11.09 5.85 8.03
C ALA A 42 -11.33 6.13 6.54
N LEU A 43 -10.95 5.21 5.64
CA LEU A 43 -11.29 5.28 4.22
C LEU A 43 -12.77 5.04 3.95
N GLU A 44 -13.52 4.45 4.88
CA GLU A 44 -14.94 4.11 4.71
C GLU A 44 -15.83 5.35 4.81
N LYS A 45 -15.80 6.18 3.77
CA LYS A 45 -16.56 7.41 3.68
C LYS A 45 -17.39 7.48 2.41
N ARG A 46 -18.57 8.08 2.56
CA ARG A 46 -19.49 8.33 1.44
C ARG A 46 -18.86 9.19 0.34
N GLU A 47 -18.05 10.17 0.71
CA GLU A 47 -17.37 11.08 -0.23
C GLU A 47 -16.30 10.36 -1.06
N TYR A 48 -15.55 9.42 -0.45
CA TYR A 48 -14.60 8.57 -1.15
C TYR A 48 -15.29 7.46 -1.94
N GLY A 49 -16.56 7.19 -1.67
CA GLY A 49 -17.33 6.16 -2.37
C GLY A 49 -16.99 4.73 -1.94
N TYR A 50 -16.15 4.56 -0.92
CA TYR A 50 -15.89 3.27 -0.29
C TYR A 50 -16.96 2.98 0.76
N LYS A 51 -17.56 1.79 0.67
CA LYS A 51 -18.61 1.35 1.59
C LYS A 51 -18.28 -0.04 2.10
N ASN A 52 -18.68 -0.34 3.34
CA ASN A 52 -18.55 -1.68 3.94
C ASN A 52 -17.13 -2.25 3.78
N ILE A 53 -16.10 -1.46 4.15
CA ILE A 53 -14.72 -1.92 4.05
C ILE A 53 -14.57 -3.18 4.91
N LYS A 54 -14.12 -4.30 4.34
CA LYS A 54 -13.82 -5.53 5.09
C LYS A 54 -12.32 -5.71 5.08
N ILE A 55 -11.78 -5.93 6.28
CA ILE A 55 -10.36 -6.16 6.51
C ILE A 55 -10.27 -7.55 7.12
N ASP A 56 -9.59 -8.46 6.44
CA ASP A 56 -9.31 -9.79 6.93
C ASP A 56 -7.82 -9.89 7.23
N VAL A 57 -7.47 -10.14 8.49
CA VAL A 57 -6.08 -10.35 8.92
C VAL A 57 -5.99 -11.76 9.46
N GLN A 58 -5.21 -12.59 8.78
CA GLN A 58 -5.11 -14.01 9.11
C GLN A 58 -3.68 -14.52 9.01
N GLN A 59 -3.37 -15.50 9.84
CA GLN A 59 -2.12 -16.24 9.77
C GLN A 59 -2.23 -17.34 8.71
N VAL A 60 -1.31 -17.35 7.76
CA VAL A 60 -1.28 -18.30 6.64
C VAL A 60 0.03 -19.08 6.63
N MET A 61 -0.02 -20.28 6.05
CA MET A 61 1.17 -21.03 5.68
C MET A 61 1.41 -20.89 4.17
N ARG A 62 2.58 -20.40 3.78
CA ARG A 62 3.01 -20.23 2.38
C ARG A 62 4.31 -20.97 2.18
N ARG A 63 4.27 -22.03 1.38
CA ARG A 63 5.44 -22.88 1.06
C ARG A 63 6.22 -23.34 2.32
N GLY A 64 5.52 -23.61 3.42
CA GLY A 64 6.11 -24.05 4.69
C GLY A 64 6.48 -22.93 5.66
N PHE A 65 6.32 -21.65 5.29
CA PHE A 65 6.56 -20.51 6.18
C PHE A 65 5.26 -19.92 6.70
N LYS A 66 5.25 -19.55 7.98
CA LYS A 66 4.17 -18.79 8.61
C LYS A 66 4.30 -17.32 8.21
N ALA A 67 3.19 -16.69 7.83
CA ALA A 67 3.13 -15.27 7.51
C ALA A 67 1.76 -14.69 7.87
N THR A 68 1.71 -13.39 8.19
CA THR A 68 0.45 -12.64 8.20
C THR A 68 0.03 -12.28 6.77
N LYS A 69 -1.22 -12.60 6.43
CA LYS A 69 -1.90 -12.08 5.23
C LYS A 69 -2.95 -11.07 5.67
N ILE A 70 -3.01 -9.94 4.96
CA ILE A 70 -4.08 -8.96 5.08
C ILE A 70 -4.79 -8.81 3.74
N ASP A 71 -6.11 -8.86 3.73
CA ASP A 71 -6.93 -8.58 2.56
C ASP A 71 -7.88 -7.43 2.88
N VAL A 72 -7.97 -6.45 1.98
CA VAL A 72 -8.90 -5.33 2.11
C VAL A 72 -9.83 -5.29 0.92
N THR A 73 -11.14 -5.26 1.19
CA THR A 73 -12.18 -5.17 0.16
C THR A 73 -13.21 -4.12 0.55
N ALA A 74 -13.93 -3.56 -0.43
CA ALA A 74 -15.03 -2.64 -0.19
C ALA A 74 -16.14 -2.87 -1.22
N ASP A 75 -17.35 -2.50 -0.86
CA ASP A 75 -18.48 -2.49 -1.76
C ASP A 75 -18.42 -1.27 -2.69
N GLY A 76 -18.62 -1.53 -3.99
CA GLY A 76 -18.62 -0.51 -5.04
C GLY A 76 -17.40 -0.65 -5.96
N THR A 77 -17.65 -0.64 -7.27
CA THR A 77 -16.63 -0.81 -8.31
C THR A 77 -16.22 0.51 -8.96
N ASN A 78 -16.38 1.63 -8.24
CA ASN A 78 -16.10 2.95 -8.81
C ASN A 78 -14.59 3.16 -8.84
N ARG A 79 -13.99 2.79 -9.97
CA ARG A 79 -12.60 3.10 -10.28
C ARG A 79 -12.35 4.58 -10.06
N LYS A 80 -11.31 4.89 -9.30
CA LYS A 80 -10.82 6.26 -9.08
C LYS A 80 -9.87 6.66 -10.20
N ASN A 81 -9.95 7.91 -10.63
CA ASN A 81 -8.89 8.51 -11.42
C ASN A 81 -7.69 8.83 -10.49
N GLY A 82 -6.54 9.15 -11.10
CA GLY A 82 -5.30 9.45 -10.39
C GLY A 82 -5.45 10.53 -9.33
N ASP A 83 -6.03 11.67 -9.70
CA ASP A 83 -6.18 12.84 -8.83
C ASP A 83 -7.09 12.55 -7.63
N GLU A 84 -8.20 11.82 -7.84
CA GLU A 84 -9.09 11.38 -6.77
C GLU A 84 -8.37 10.46 -5.77
N LEU A 85 -7.57 9.51 -6.27
CA LEU A 85 -6.87 8.57 -5.39
C LEU A 85 -5.77 9.25 -4.57
N ILE A 86 -5.04 10.20 -5.17
CA ILE A 86 -4.07 11.04 -4.47
C ILE A 86 -4.76 11.82 -3.36
N ALA A 87 -5.87 12.50 -3.66
CA ALA A 87 -6.62 13.27 -2.68
C ALA A 87 -7.10 12.39 -1.52
N ILE A 88 -7.69 11.22 -1.81
CA ILE A 88 -8.16 10.27 -0.80
C ILE A 88 -7.03 9.89 0.17
N VAL A 89 -5.86 9.52 -0.34
CA VAL A 89 -4.71 9.10 0.48
C VAL A 89 -4.19 10.26 1.32
N GLU A 90 -3.98 11.43 0.73
CA GLU A 90 -3.42 12.60 1.44
C GLU A 90 -4.38 13.15 2.49
N GLU A 91 -5.67 13.21 2.19
CA GLU A 91 -6.70 13.62 3.15
C GLU A 91 -6.83 12.63 4.31
N THR A 92 -6.90 11.33 4.01
CA THR A 92 -7.00 10.30 5.04
C THR A 92 -5.79 10.33 5.96
N ALA A 93 -4.57 10.40 5.40
CA ALA A 93 -3.33 10.47 6.17
C ALA A 93 -3.31 11.68 7.13
N ARG A 94 -3.82 12.82 6.68
CA ARG A 94 -3.91 14.04 7.50
C ARG A 94 -4.96 13.92 8.60
N GLU A 95 -6.15 13.40 8.27
CA GLU A 95 -7.27 13.32 9.22
C GLU A 95 -7.05 12.34 10.35
N ILE A 96 -6.44 11.18 10.08
CA ILE A 96 -6.09 10.21 11.12
C ILE A 96 -4.88 10.66 11.96
N GLY A 97 -4.32 11.83 11.67
CA GLY A 97 -3.27 12.46 12.47
C GLY A 97 -1.92 11.77 12.36
N LEU A 98 -1.57 11.22 11.18
CA LEU A 98 -0.25 10.63 10.95
C LEU A 98 0.87 11.65 11.16
N SER A 99 2.08 11.19 11.53
CA SER A 99 3.24 12.06 11.60
C SER A 99 3.53 12.71 10.24
N VAL A 100 4.24 13.85 10.24
CA VAL A 100 4.63 14.54 9.00
C VAL A 100 5.38 13.61 8.05
N LYS A 101 6.22 12.71 8.60
CA LYS A 101 6.97 11.73 7.78
C LYS A 101 6.06 10.68 7.18
N ALA A 102 5.08 10.19 7.94
CA ALA A 102 4.10 9.24 7.46
C ALA A 102 3.16 9.83 6.40
N GLN A 103 2.73 11.08 6.56
CA GLN A 103 1.96 11.80 5.52
C GLN A 103 2.79 11.99 4.24
N GLN A 104 4.05 12.40 4.37
CA GLN A 104 4.94 12.56 3.21
C GLN A 104 5.20 11.22 2.50
N PHE A 105 5.37 10.14 3.26
CA PHE A 105 5.51 8.80 2.71
C PHE A 105 4.26 8.40 1.91
N ALA A 106 3.08 8.54 2.49
CA ALA A 106 1.83 8.19 1.83
C ALA A 106 1.64 8.98 0.51
N SER A 107 1.86 10.29 0.55
CA SER A 107 1.84 11.17 -0.64
C SER A 107 2.86 10.74 -1.70
N ASN A 108 4.13 10.53 -1.31
CA ASN A 108 5.17 10.13 -2.26
C ASN A 108 4.85 8.80 -2.95
N VAL A 109 4.33 7.81 -2.20
CA VAL A 109 3.99 6.50 -2.74
C VAL A 109 2.85 6.63 -3.75
N ILE A 110 1.75 7.32 -3.39
CA ILE A 110 0.62 7.42 -4.31
C ILE A 110 0.97 8.21 -5.57
N HIS A 111 1.71 9.32 -5.45
CA HIS A 111 2.17 10.06 -6.62
C HIS A 111 3.08 9.20 -7.51
N THR A 112 3.96 8.37 -6.92
CA THR A 112 4.82 7.47 -7.71
C THR A 112 3.99 6.47 -8.50
N LEU A 113 3.00 5.83 -7.88
CA LEU A 113 2.13 4.84 -8.54
C LEU A 113 1.29 5.47 -9.64
N VAL A 114 0.64 6.61 -9.37
CA VAL A 114 -0.22 7.26 -10.37
C VAL A 114 0.62 7.80 -11.55
N ASN A 115 1.81 8.37 -11.30
CA ASN A 115 2.68 8.82 -12.39
C ASN A 115 3.17 7.66 -13.26
N ALA A 116 3.52 6.52 -12.65
CA ALA A 116 3.93 5.33 -13.40
C ALA A 116 2.79 4.79 -14.30
N GLU A 117 1.57 4.68 -13.76
CA GLU A 117 0.39 4.25 -14.54
C GLU A 117 0.11 5.24 -15.69
N ALA A 118 0.18 6.54 -15.43
CA ALA A 118 -0.04 7.57 -16.43
C ALA A 118 0.97 7.49 -17.59
N GLU A 119 2.25 7.22 -17.28
CA GLU A 119 3.31 7.02 -18.27
C GLU A 119 3.06 5.77 -19.12
N LEU A 120 2.71 4.64 -18.50
CA LEU A 120 2.41 3.38 -19.20
C LEU A 120 1.23 3.52 -20.18
N HIS A 121 0.25 4.35 -19.84
CA HIS A 121 -0.95 4.60 -20.65
C HIS A 121 -0.85 5.79 -21.60
N GLY A 122 0.26 6.54 -21.59
CA GLY A 122 0.41 7.76 -22.40
C GLY A 122 -0.66 8.81 -22.11
N SER A 123 -1.19 8.83 -20.88
CA SER A 123 -2.29 9.70 -20.44
C SER A 123 -1.81 10.73 -19.43
N SER A 124 -2.53 11.85 -19.28
CA SER A 124 -2.30 12.78 -18.15
C SER A 124 -2.81 12.17 -16.84
N LEU A 125 -2.25 12.60 -15.70
CA LEU A 125 -2.69 12.25 -14.33
C LEU A 125 -4.22 12.23 -14.15
N SER A 126 -4.89 13.24 -14.70
CA SER A 126 -6.35 13.42 -14.67
C SER A 126 -7.14 12.42 -15.52
N ASN A 127 -6.52 11.89 -16.58
CA ASN A 127 -7.13 10.94 -17.53
C ASN A 127 -6.60 9.51 -17.36
N ALA A 128 -5.71 9.27 -16.40
CA ALA A 128 -5.25 7.94 -16.07
C ALA A 128 -6.43 7.17 -15.45
N HIS A 129 -7.14 6.42 -16.30
CA HIS A 129 -8.06 5.39 -15.87
C HIS A 129 -7.23 4.28 -15.25
N LEU A 130 -6.95 4.40 -13.95
CA LEU A 130 -6.19 3.42 -13.20
C LEU A 130 -6.88 2.06 -13.36
N HIS A 131 -6.27 1.12 -14.07
CA HIS A 131 -6.88 -0.18 -14.33
C HIS A 131 -6.50 -1.19 -13.26
N GLU A 132 -5.29 -1.06 -12.74
CA GLU A 132 -4.69 -1.97 -11.76
C GLU A 132 -4.62 -1.34 -10.36
N VAL A 133 -4.58 0.00 -10.29
CA VAL A 133 -4.32 0.77 -9.04
C VAL A 133 -5.59 1.41 -8.46
N SER A 134 -6.74 1.32 -9.14
CA SER A 134 -7.98 2.07 -8.80
C SER A 134 -8.82 1.53 -7.64
N LEU A 135 -8.34 0.51 -6.95
CA LEU A 135 -9.11 -0.21 -5.95
C LEU A 135 -8.81 0.34 -4.54
N VAL A 136 -9.75 0.05 -3.63
CA VAL A 136 -9.66 0.43 -2.21
C VAL A 136 -8.43 -0.17 -1.53
N ASP A 137 -7.93 -1.29 -2.05
CA ASP A 137 -6.74 -2.00 -1.58
C ASP A 137 -5.50 -1.11 -1.66
N THR A 138 -5.23 -0.42 -2.78
CA THR A 138 -4.08 0.48 -2.93
C THR A 138 -4.08 1.55 -1.84
N ALA A 139 -5.20 2.25 -1.65
CA ALA A 139 -5.30 3.29 -0.63
C ALA A 139 -5.14 2.71 0.77
N ALA A 140 -5.75 1.55 1.04
CA ALA A 140 -5.64 0.86 2.32
C ALA A 140 -4.21 0.37 2.61
N GLU A 141 -3.50 -0.13 1.61
CA GLU A 141 -2.13 -0.61 1.70
C GLU A 141 -1.17 0.54 2.01
N ILE A 142 -1.31 1.68 1.32
CA ILE A 142 -0.49 2.87 1.54
C ILE A 142 -0.73 3.44 2.93
N ILE A 143 -1.99 3.64 3.32
CA ILE A 143 -2.35 4.17 4.64
C ILE A 143 -1.91 3.21 5.74
N GLY A 144 -2.17 1.92 5.58
CA GLY A 144 -1.75 0.90 6.54
C GLY A 144 -0.24 0.87 6.70
N ALA A 145 0.53 0.93 5.60
CA ALA A 145 1.99 0.92 5.65
C ALA A 145 2.52 2.19 6.32
N ALA A 146 1.95 3.36 6.00
CA ALA A 146 2.31 4.61 6.66
C ALA A 146 2.11 4.52 8.18
N VAL A 147 0.96 4.01 8.63
CA VAL A 147 0.64 3.81 10.05
C VAL A 147 1.60 2.83 10.71
N ALA A 148 1.86 1.68 10.08
CA ALA A 148 2.68 0.63 10.65
C ALA A 148 4.16 1.04 10.77
N ILE A 149 4.70 1.74 9.76
CA ILE A 149 6.06 2.27 9.79
C ILE A 149 6.18 3.36 10.86
N ASP A 150 5.16 4.21 11.03
CA ASP A 150 5.13 5.24 12.09
C ASP A 150 5.09 4.62 13.48
N ASP A 151 4.22 3.61 13.68
CA ASP A 151 4.04 2.89 14.95
C ASP A 151 5.32 2.15 15.38
N LEU A 152 6.07 1.61 14.43
CA LEU A 152 7.36 0.96 14.67
C LEU A 152 8.55 1.96 14.75
N GLU A 153 8.27 3.24 14.52
CA GLU A 153 9.24 4.34 14.46
C GLU A 153 10.36 4.10 13.43
N LEU A 154 10.02 3.54 12.27
CA LEU A 154 10.98 3.11 11.25
C LEU A 154 11.30 4.20 10.21
N PHE A 155 10.63 5.35 10.24
CA PHE A 155 10.94 6.47 9.32
C PHE A 155 12.33 7.10 9.50
N ASN A 156 13.03 6.79 10.60
CA ASN A 156 14.41 7.21 10.84
C ASN A 156 15.42 6.08 10.65
N ALA A 157 14.95 4.86 10.35
CA ALA A 157 15.80 3.70 10.14
C ALA A 157 16.49 3.77 8.78
N LYS A 158 17.65 3.11 8.68
CA LYS A 158 18.26 2.86 7.36
C LYS A 158 17.53 1.69 6.72
N VAL A 159 16.93 1.94 5.57
CA VAL A 159 16.15 0.94 4.81
C VAL A 159 16.98 0.46 3.63
N TYR A 160 17.17 -0.86 3.55
CA TYR A 160 17.80 -1.54 2.42
C TYR A 160 16.81 -2.53 1.83
N ALA A 161 16.86 -2.71 0.52
CA ALA A 161 16.17 -3.78 -0.16
C ALA A 161 17.19 -4.62 -0.93
N THR A 162 16.99 -5.93 -0.96
CA THR A 162 17.67 -6.77 -1.95
C THR A 162 17.18 -6.42 -3.36
N PRO A 163 17.87 -6.85 -4.44
CA PRO A 163 17.34 -6.68 -5.79
C PRO A 163 15.91 -7.22 -5.90
N VAL A 164 15.04 -6.48 -6.59
CA VAL A 164 13.65 -6.88 -6.80
C VAL A 164 13.62 -8.03 -7.80
N SER A 165 12.95 -9.12 -7.43
CA SER A 165 12.66 -10.19 -8.37
C SER A 165 11.63 -9.69 -9.39
N VAL A 166 12.06 -9.45 -10.63
CA VAL A 166 11.16 -9.15 -11.76
C VAL A 166 10.53 -10.42 -12.35
N GLY A 167 10.91 -11.59 -11.82
CA GLY A 167 10.42 -12.89 -12.29
C GLY A 167 10.73 -13.16 -13.76
N GLY A 168 9.92 -14.04 -14.35
CA GLY A 168 9.89 -14.38 -15.76
C GLY A 168 8.76 -15.38 -16.02
N GLY A 169 8.17 -15.36 -17.21
CA GLY A 169 7.03 -16.21 -17.57
C GLY A 169 5.78 -15.41 -17.92
N LEU A 170 4.68 -16.10 -18.18
CA LEU A 170 3.44 -15.47 -18.67
C LEU A 170 2.59 -14.95 -17.51
N PHE A 171 2.25 -13.67 -17.55
CA PHE A 171 1.35 -13.01 -16.61
C PHE A 171 0.13 -12.45 -17.33
N GLN A 172 -1.07 -12.73 -16.81
CA GLN A 172 -2.33 -12.22 -17.35
C GLN A 172 -2.83 -11.04 -16.51
N PHE A 173 -3.12 -9.92 -17.16
CA PHE A 173 -3.71 -8.73 -16.54
C PHE A 173 -4.78 -8.10 -17.43
N SER A 174 -5.25 -6.91 -17.07
CA SER A 174 -6.32 -6.21 -17.79
C SER A 174 -5.99 -5.92 -19.25
N HIS A 175 -4.71 -5.88 -19.62
CA HIS A 175 -4.26 -5.62 -20.99
C HIS A 175 -3.79 -6.87 -21.75
N GLY A 176 -4.03 -8.07 -21.21
CA GLY A 176 -3.70 -9.34 -21.89
C GLY A 176 -2.63 -10.15 -21.17
N THR A 177 -2.01 -11.08 -21.88
CA THR A 177 -0.88 -11.87 -21.37
C THR A 177 0.44 -11.24 -21.80
N VAL A 178 1.35 -10.99 -20.87
CA VAL A 178 2.73 -10.53 -21.12
C VAL A 178 3.75 -11.57 -20.66
N SER A 179 4.95 -11.54 -21.25
CA SER A 179 6.10 -12.41 -20.94
C SER A 179 7.29 -11.59 -20.49
#